data_AF-A0ABD2X5C6-F1
#
_entry.id   AF-A0ABD2X5C6-F1
#
_cell.length_a   1.000
_cell.length_b   1.000
_cell.length_c   1.000
_cell.angle_alpha   90.00
_cell.angle_beta   90.00
_cell.angle_gamma   90.00
#
_symmetry.space_group_name_H-M   'P 1'
#
loop_
_entity.id
_entity.type
_entity.pdbx_description
1 polymer ?
#
loop_
_entity_poly.entity_id
_entity_poly.type
_entity_poly.pdbx_seq_one_letter_code
_entity_poly.pdbx_strand_id
1 'polypeptide(L)'
;MDHSTDLSSFDFPTEALLVEESRPWRYHVHFKLRLTTGALAMMKLFSDCGLFKKSVNLDEYWFDEEEFAKEAKEMIMINPRVSLYDLIRKRPEETTKLLQYSDYFNFKGSKKSWVVPKKYKQACAEHLCEKLMRGFCQQWTIEPFLKLTRNQLPIEICNKIIELLINEDLYNICLAANI
;
A
#
# COMPACT_ATOMS: atom_id res chain seq x y z
N MET A 1 -0.18 25.88 -11.09
CA MET A 1 -0.85 25.94 -9.78
C MET A 1 -0.34 24.77 -8.98
N ASP A 2 0.20 25.07 -7.81
CA ASP A 2 0.96 24.15 -6.98
C ASP A 2 -0.02 23.29 -6.17
N HIS A 3 -0.35 22.10 -6.69
CA HIS A 3 -1.08 21.08 -5.93
C HIS A 3 -0.06 20.14 -5.29
N SER A 4 0.78 20.72 -4.42
CA SER A 4 1.50 19.99 -3.39
C SER A 4 0.46 19.23 -2.57
N THR A 5 0.29 17.95 -2.88
CA THR A 5 -0.50 17.04 -2.04
C THR A 5 0.19 17.03 -0.68
N ASP A 6 -0.54 17.40 0.36
CA ASP A 6 -0.03 17.49 1.72
C ASP A 6 0.39 16.09 2.22
N LEU A 7 1.69 15.81 2.12
CA LEU A 7 2.32 14.57 2.55
C LEU A 7 2.56 14.53 4.07
N SER A 8 2.19 15.57 4.82
CA SER A 8 2.47 15.64 6.26
C SER A 8 1.69 14.60 7.09
N SER A 9 0.62 14.03 6.52
CA SER A 9 -0.22 13.03 7.20
C SER A 9 0.24 11.59 7.01
N PHE A 10 1.12 11.34 6.03
CA PHE A 10 1.60 9.99 5.72
C PHE A 10 2.97 9.79 6.37
N ASP A 11 2.98 9.09 7.50
CA ASP A 11 4.20 8.69 8.18
C ASP A 11 4.86 7.55 7.39
N PHE A 12 5.60 7.91 6.35
CA PHE A 12 6.43 6.97 5.61
C PHE A 12 7.48 6.38 6.55
N PRO A 13 7.90 5.11 6.39
CA PRO A 13 9.12 4.62 7.04
C PRO A 13 10.24 5.61 6.75
N THR A 14 10.71 6.28 7.80
CA THR A 14 11.66 7.38 7.68
C THR A 14 12.95 6.86 7.07
N GLU A 15 13.68 7.73 6.37
CA GLU A 15 15.01 7.44 5.80
C GLU A 15 15.91 6.61 6.74
N ALA A 16 15.82 6.80 8.06
CA ALA A 16 16.57 6.01 9.05
C ALA A 16 16.40 4.48 8.97
N LEU A 17 15.28 3.97 8.43
CA LEU A 17 15.07 2.53 8.18
C LEU A 17 15.71 2.04 6.87
N LEU A 18 16.05 2.95 5.96
CA LEU A 18 16.62 2.67 4.62
C LEU A 18 18.06 3.17 4.45
N VAL A 19 18.56 4.03 5.35
CA VAL A 19 19.82 4.80 5.24
C VAL A 19 20.99 4.20 6.03
N GLU A 20 20.86 2.98 6.58
CA GLU A 20 22.05 2.30 7.12
C GLU A 20 23.11 2.01 6.03
N GLU A 21 22.75 2.13 4.75
CA GLU A 21 23.71 2.19 3.65
C GLU A 21 23.68 3.55 2.92
N SER A 22 24.73 4.36 3.16
CA SER A 22 25.29 5.37 2.24
C SER A 22 24.88 6.84 2.41
N ARG A 23 25.80 7.64 2.96
CA ARG A 23 25.92 9.12 2.81
C ARG A 23 27.04 9.46 1.78
N PRO A 24 27.23 10.73 1.31
CA PRO A 24 26.30 11.85 1.04
C PRO A 24 26.56 12.68 -0.28
N TRP A 25 25.54 13.46 -0.70
CA TRP A 25 25.53 14.75 -1.47
C TRP A 25 25.12 14.84 -2.97
N ARG A 26 24.29 15.89 -3.25
CA ARG A 26 23.97 16.67 -4.49
C ARG A 26 22.55 16.59 -5.12
N TYR A 27 21.64 17.23 -4.37
CA TYR A 27 20.54 18.17 -4.69
C TYR A 27 19.68 18.11 -5.98
N HIS A 28 18.42 17.76 -5.72
CA HIS A 28 17.14 17.99 -6.42
C HIS A 28 16.78 17.14 -7.64
N VAL A 29 17.56 17.06 -8.71
CA VAL A 29 17.18 16.19 -9.86
C VAL A 29 17.46 14.71 -9.54
N HIS A 30 18.56 14.44 -8.84
CA HIS A 30 18.90 13.10 -8.37
C HIS A 30 17.92 12.56 -7.33
N PHE A 31 17.26 13.42 -6.55
CA PHE A 31 16.41 12.96 -5.44
C PHE A 31 15.12 12.31 -5.99
N LYS A 32 14.50 12.91 -7.02
CA LYS A 32 13.30 12.36 -7.65
C LYS A 32 13.60 11.06 -8.42
N LEU A 33 14.73 11.02 -9.13
CA LEU A 33 15.18 9.80 -9.83
C LEU A 33 15.55 8.67 -8.84
N ARG A 34 16.21 9.01 -7.72
CA ARG A 34 16.60 8.04 -6.68
C ARG A 34 15.39 7.53 -5.88
N LEU A 35 14.41 8.40 -5.62
CA LEU A 35 13.14 8.03 -4.99
C LEU A 35 12.25 7.20 -5.92
N THR A 36 12.18 7.51 -7.23
CA THR A 36 11.47 6.66 -8.20
C THR A 36 12.14 5.30 -8.36
N THR A 37 13.48 5.21 -8.32
CA THR A 37 14.17 3.91 -8.22
C THR A 37 13.91 3.21 -6.90
N GLY A 38 13.81 3.93 -5.79
CA GLY A 38 13.49 3.35 -4.47
C GLY A 38 12.05 2.83 -4.39
N ALA A 39 11.09 3.59 -4.93
CA ALA A 39 9.70 3.19 -5.01
C ALA A 39 9.51 1.98 -5.93
N LEU A 40 10.15 1.98 -7.11
CA LEU A 40 10.13 0.83 -8.01
C LEU A 40 10.82 -0.40 -7.38
N ALA A 41 11.93 -0.21 -6.65
CA ALA A 41 12.61 -1.28 -5.93
C ALA A 41 11.72 -1.88 -4.83
N MET A 42 10.99 -1.05 -4.08
CA MET A 42 10.00 -1.52 -3.11
C MET A 42 8.87 -2.30 -3.80
N MET A 43 8.26 -1.76 -4.85
CA MET A 43 7.21 -2.47 -5.59
C MET A 43 7.72 -3.80 -6.17
N LYS A 44 8.96 -3.83 -6.69
CA LYS A 44 9.59 -5.06 -7.16
C LYS A 44 9.75 -6.08 -6.03
N LEU A 45 10.25 -5.66 -4.86
CA LEU A 45 10.38 -6.55 -3.70
C LEU A 45 9.01 -7.14 -3.29
N PHE A 46 7.95 -6.35 -3.33
CA PHE A 46 6.61 -6.84 -3.05
C PHE A 46 6.07 -7.79 -4.13
N SER A 47 6.37 -7.52 -5.40
CA SER A 47 6.07 -8.40 -6.53
C SER A 47 6.78 -9.75 -6.41
N ASP A 48 8.08 -9.74 -6.07
CA ASP A 48 8.91 -10.93 -5.87
C ASP A 48 8.41 -11.77 -4.68
N CYS A 49 7.87 -11.12 -3.64
CA CYS A 49 7.17 -11.77 -2.53
C CYS A 49 5.78 -12.34 -2.92
N GLY A 50 5.34 -12.18 -4.18
CA GLY A 50 4.08 -12.69 -4.71
C GLY A 50 2.84 -11.94 -4.22
N LEU A 51 2.99 -10.75 -3.64
CA LEU A 51 1.87 -10.01 -3.02
C LEU A 51 0.87 -9.47 -4.04
N PHE A 52 1.31 -9.19 -5.27
CA PHE A 52 0.42 -8.68 -6.33
C PHE A 52 -0.41 -9.80 -6.97
N LYS A 53 0.16 -10.99 -7.17
CA LYS A 53 -0.57 -12.13 -7.78
C LYS A 53 -1.69 -12.68 -6.90
N LYS A 54 -1.54 -12.52 -5.58
CA LYS A 54 -2.53 -12.96 -4.59
C LYS A 54 -3.73 -12.02 -4.47
N SER A 55 -3.62 -10.78 -4.99
CA SER A 55 -4.70 -9.79 -4.86
C SER A 55 -5.95 -10.11 -5.70
N VAL A 56 -5.81 -10.92 -6.76
CA VAL A 56 -6.93 -11.29 -7.65
C VAL A 56 -7.89 -12.28 -6.97
N ASN A 57 -7.45 -13.01 -5.94
CA ASN A 57 -8.26 -13.99 -5.20
C ASN A 57 -8.89 -13.41 -3.92
N LEU A 58 -8.86 -12.09 -3.73
CA LEU A 58 -9.31 -11.45 -2.49
C LEU A 58 -10.84 -11.33 -2.35
N ASP A 59 -11.60 -11.74 -3.36
CA ASP A 59 -13.07 -11.89 -3.35
C ASP A 59 -13.56 -13.15 -2.59
N GLU A 60 -12.67 -13.84 -1.88
CA GLU A 60 -13.07 -14.98 -1.07
C GLU A 60 -13.87 -14.56 0.18
N TYR A 61 -15.09 -15.09 0.31
CA TYR A 61 -16.04 -14.89 1.41
C TYR A 61 -15.55 -15.34 2.82
N TRP A 62 -14.27 -15.70 2.98
CA TRP A 62 -13.72 -16.20 4.24
C TRP A 62 -13.85 -15.19 5.39
N PHE A 63 -13.91 -13.90 5.07
CA PHE A 63 -14.12 -12.86 6.09
C PHE A 63 -15.56 -12.83 6.65
N ASP A 64 -16.52 -13.46 5.98
CA ASP A 64 -17.89 -13.62 6.47
C ASP A 64 -18.08 -14.93 7.25
N GLU A 65 -17.05 -15.79 7.35
CA GLU A 65 -17.09 -16.94 8.25
C GLU A 65 -17.27 -16.45 9.69
N GLU A 66 -18.29 -16.97 10.37
CA GLU A 66 -18.74 -16.51 11.69
C GLU A 66 -17.59 -16.46 12.72
N GLU A 67 -16.73 -17.48 12.71
CA GLU A 67 -15.55 -17.56 13.57
C GLU A 67 -14.59 -16.38 13.34
N PHE A 68 -14.28 -16.08 12.07
CA PHE A 68 -13.40 -14.97 11.74
C PHE A 68 -14.06 -13.63 12.05
N ALA A 69 -15.31 -13.44 11.59
CA ALA A 69 -16.02 -12.19 11.71
C ALA A 69 -16.16 -11.77 13.18
N LYS A 70 -16.48 -12.71 14.07
CA LYS A 70 -16.59 -12.46 15.50
C LYS A 70 -15.25 -12.03 16.10
N GLU A 71 -14.20 -12.81 15.89
CA GLU A 71 -12.89 -12.51 16.48
C GLU A 71 -12.28 -11.22 15.91
N ALA A 72 -12.29 -11.07 14.59
CA ALA A 72 -11.69 -9.93 13.91
C ALA A 72 -12.41 -8.61 14.23
N LYS A 73 -13.71 -8.64 14.53
CA LYS A 73 -14.51 -7.46 14.84
C LYS A 73 -14.46 -7.09 16.33
N GLU A 74 -14.54 -8.06 17.22
CA GLU A 74 -14.69 -7.80 18.66
C GLU A 74 -13.37 -7.85 19.41
N MET A 75 -12.44 -8.73 19.01
CA MET A 75 -11.22 -9.02 19.77
C MET A 75 -9.98 -8.35 19.19
N ILE A 76 -9.99 -8.01 17.90
CA ILE A 76 -8.79 -7.57 17.17
C ILE A 76 -8.93 -6.10 16.76
N MET A 77 -8.78 -5.22 17.73
CA MET A 77 -8.71 -3.77 17.49
C MET A 77 -7.29 -3.37 17.04
N ILE A 78 -7.17 -2.85 15.82
CA ILE A 78 -5.92 -2.32 15.26
C ILE A 78 -5.56 -1.02 15.98
N ASN A 79 -6.54 -0.12 16.08
CA ASN A 79 -6.51 1.07 16.92
C ASN A 79 -7.86 1.22 17.65
N PRO A 80 -8.08 2.23 18.49
CA PRO A 80 -9.35 2.38 19.23
C PRO A 80 -10.61 2.54 18.36
N ARG A 81 -10.47 2.80 17.05
CA ARG A 81 -11.57 3.11 16.14
C ARG A 81 -11.77 2.07 15.02
N VAL A 82 -10.77 1.25 14.73
CA VAL A 82 -10.75 0.35 13.58
C VAL A 82 -10.40 -1.07 14.03
N SER A 83 -11.32 -2.01 13.81
CA SER A 83 -11.07 -3.43 13.98
C SER A 83 -10.38 -4.04 12.75
N LEU A 84 -9.80 -5.24 12.89
CA LEU A 84 -9.24 -5.99 11.76
C LEU A 84 -10.33 -6.28 10.72
N TYR A 85 -11.55 -6.58 11.17
CA TYR A 85 -12.71 -6.79 10.31
C TYR A 85 -13.04 -5.56 9.47
N ASP A 86 -13.09 -4.38 10.09
CA ASP A 86 -13.34 -3.12 9.38
C ASP A 86 -12.25 -2.82 8.36
N LEU A 87 -10.98 -3.09 8.73
CA LEU A 87 -9.83 -2.87 7.87
C LEU A 87 -9.86 -3.74 6.62
N ILE A 88 -10.21 -5.03 6.75
CA ILE A 88 -10.29 -5.96 5.61
C ILE A 88 -11.46 -5.58 4.68
N ARG A 89 -12.61 -5.15 5.23
CA ARG A 89 -13.79 -4.81 4.41
C ARG A 89 -13.74 -3.43 3.77
N LYS A 90 -13.04 -2.47 4.37
CA LYS A 90 -12.96 -1.10 3.85
C LYS A 90 -12.14 -1.03 2.58
N ARG A 91 -12.51 -0.11 1.68
CA ARG A 91 -11.69 0.17 0.51
C ARG A 91 -10.34 0.74 0.94
N PRO A 92 -9.25 0.45 0.21
CA PRO A 92 -7.92 0.98 0.52
C PRO A 92 -7.88 2.52 0.65
N GLU A 93 -8.69 3.21 -0.15
CA GLU A 93 -8.82 4.68 -0.15
C GLU A 93 -9.50 5.23 1.12
N GLU A 94 -10.35 4.43 1.77
CA GLU A 94 -10.99 4.79 3.03
C GLU A 94 -10.09 4.51 4.23
N THR A 95 -9.12 3.61 4.09
CA THR A 95 -8.28 3.12 5.18
C THR A 95 -6.97 3.89 5.33
N THR A 96 -6.43 4.45 4.24
CA THR A 96 -5.25 5.34 4.26
C THR A 96 -5.44 6.60 5.11
N LYS A 97 -6.68 7.04 5.36
CA LYS A 97 -6.99 8.18 6.26
C LYS A 97 -7.15 7.79 7.72
N LEU A 98 -7.32 6.49 8.01
CA LEU A 98 -7.71 5.99 9.34
C LEU A 98 -6.58 5.25 10.07
N LEU A 99 -5.51 4.91 9.35
CA LEU A 99 -4.41 4.12 9.87
C LEU A 99 -3.08 4.75 9.50
N GLN A 100 -2.20 4.86 10.48
CA GLN A 100 -0.79 5.15 10.25
C GLN A 100 -0.04 3.85 10.02
N TYR A 101 1.10 3.92 9.34
CA TYR A 101 1.98 2.76 9.15
C TYR A 101 2.41 2.14 10.50
N SER A 102 2.59 2.98 11.52
CA SER A 102 2.89 2.60 12.90
C SER A 102 1.80 1.69 13.52
N ASP A 103 0.52 1.92 13.21
CA ASP A 103 -0.59 1.10 13.71
C ASP A 103 -0.46 -0.35 13.23
N TYR A 104 -0.04 -0.55 11.98
CA TYR A 104 0.19 -1.88 11.43
C TYR A 104 1.41 -2.56 12.06
N PHE A 105 2.52 -1.83 12.20
CA PHE A 105 3.73 -2.37 12.81
C PHE A 105 3.48 -2.82 14.25
N ASN A 106 2.74 -2.01 15.00
CA ASN A 106 2.29 -2.31 16.36
C ASN A 106 1.37 -3.54 16.38
N PHE A 107 0.43 -3.65 15.44
CA PHE A 107 -0.43 -4.83 15.34
C PHE A 107 0.38 -6.12 15.11
N LYS A 108 1.30 -6.13 14.14
CA LYS A 108 2.15 -7.29 13.80
C LYS A 108 2.96 -7.77 15.00
N GLY A 109 3.54 -6.86 15.77
CA GLY A 109 4.34 -7.17 16.96
C GLY A 109 3.54 -7.47 18.22
N SER A 110 2.23 -7.21 18.23
CA SER A 110 1.40 -7.35 19.44
C SER A 110 0.94 -8.79 19.70
N LYS A 111 0.53 -9.06 20.95
CA LYS A 111 -0.19 -10.29 21.31
C LYS A 111 -1.50 -10.48 20.53
N LYS A 112 -2.05 -9.42 19.92
CA LYS A 112 -3.32 -9.45 19.17
C LYS A 112 -3.19 -10.20 17.84
N SER A 113 -2.03 -10.17 17.18
CA SER A 113 -1.81 -10.93 15.93
C SER A 113 -1.82 -12.44 16.16
N TRP A 114 -1.63 -12.89 17.40
CA TRP A 114 -1.70 -14.29 17.80
C TRP A 114 -3.13 -14.80 17.93
N VAL A 115 -4.10 -13.90 18.12
CA VAL A 115 -5.53 -14.19 18.25
C VAL A 115 -6.14 -14.57 16.90
N VAL A 116 -5.61 -14.05 15.78
CA VAL A 116 -6.08 -14.43 14.44
C VAL A 116 -6.01 -15.97 14.29
N PRO A 117 -7.11 -16.66 13.95
CA PRO A 117 -7.09 -18.11 13.80
C PRO A 117 -6.07 -18.53 12.77
N LYS A 118 -5.34 -19.62 13.05
CA LYS A 118 -4.20 -20.06 12.22
C LYS A 118 -4.56 -20.21 10.74
N LYS A 119 -5.78 -20.68 10.43
CA LYS A 119 -6.27 -20.84 9.05
C LYS A 119 -6.35 -19.53 8.27
N TYR A 120 -6.57 -18.39 8.93
CA TYR A 120 -6.70 -17.08 8.27
C TYR A 120 -5.44 -16.21 8.34
N LYS A 121 -4.43 -16.59 9.13
CA LYS A 121 -3.24 -15.75 9.36
C LYS A 121 -2.57 -15.31 8.06
N GLN A 122 -2.42 -16.23 7.12
CA GLN A 122 -1.79 -15.95 5.84
C GLN A 122 -2.68 -15.04 4.97
N ALA A 123 -3.95 -15.37 4.80
CA ALA A 123 -4.89 -14.56 4.03
C ALA A 123 -5.03 -13.14 4.60
N CYS A 124 -5.15 -13.00 5.92
CA CYS A 124 -5.14 -11.69 6.60
C CYS A 124 -3.87 -10.89 6.30
N ALA A 125 -2.70 -11.51 6.43
CA ALA A 125 -1.43 -10.82 6.20
C ALA A 125 -1.33 -10.32 4.75
N GLU A 126 -1.73 -11.15 3.79
CA GLU A 126 -1.72 -10.82 2.36
C GLU A 126 -2.69 -9.67 2.04
N HIS A 127 -3.93 -9.74 2.55
CA HIS A 127 -4.95 -8.69 2.39
C HIS A 127 -4.48 -7.34 2.97
N LEU A 128 -3.91 -7.37 4.18
CA LEU A 128 -3.42 -6.16 4.83
C LEU A 128 -2.25 -5.54 4.06
N CYS A 129 -1.30 -6.37 3.59
CA CYS A 129 -0.19 -5.90 2.78
C CYS A 129 -0.69 -5.27 1.47
N GLU A 130 -1.66 -5.89 0.80
CA GLU A 130 -2.26 -5.36 -0.44
C GLU A 130 -2.89 -3.98 -0.23
N LYS A 131 -3.71 -3.82 0.81
CA LYS A 131 -4.36 -2.53 1.14
C LYS A 131 -3.35 -1.44 1.48
N LEU A 132 -2.33 -1.76 2.28
CA LEU A 132 -1.27 -0.81 2.63
C LEU A 132 -0.49 -0.35 1.41
N MET A 133 -0.20 -1.29 0.51
CA MET A 133 0.55 -1.00 -0.70
C MET A 133 -0.27 -0.27 -1.76
N ARG A 134 -1.60 -0.37 -1.73
CA ARG A 134 -2.47 0.24 -2.75
C ARG A 134 -2.29 1.74 -2.88
N GLY A 135 -2.38 2.47 -1.77
CA GLY A 135 -2.21 3.93 -1.78
C GLY A 135 -0.81 4.33 -2.26
N PHE A 136 0.22 3.59 -1.84
CA PHE A 136 1.58 3.76 -2.33
C PHE A 136 1.66 3.54 -3.86
N CYS A 137 1.15 2.41 -4.36
CA CYS A 137 1.19 2.08 -5.78
C CYS A 137 0.45 3.12 -6.62
N GLN A 138 -0.74 3.54 -6.20
CA GLN A 138 -1.53 4.56 -6.91
C GLN A 138 -0.75 5.87 -7.06
N GLN A 139 -0.23 6.41 -5.96
CA GLN A 139 0.50 7.69 -5.97
C GLN A 139 1.75 7.65 -6.87
N TRP A 140 2.52 6.56 -6.76
CA TRP A 140 3.76 6.42 -7.53
C TRP A 140 3.52 6.07 -9.00
N THR A 141 2.31 5.65 -9.38
CA THR A 141 1.95 5.31 -10.77
C THR A 141 1.53 6.54 -11.59
N ILE A 142 1.09 7.64 -10.96
CA ILE A 142 0.57 8.82 -11.67
C ILE A 142 1.58 9.39 -12.69
N GLU A 143 2.81 9.64 -12.26
CA GLU A 143 3.85 10.21 -13.14
C GLU A 143 4.27 9.24 -14.26
N PRO A 144 4.58 7.95 -13.98
CA PRO A 144 4.74 6.92 -15.00
C PRO A 144 3.60 6.87 -16.03
N PHE A 145 2.35 6.91 -15.56
CA PHE A 145 1.17 6.83 -16.43
C PHE A 145 1.03 8.07 -17.32
N LEU A 146 1.26 9.27 -16.77
CA LEU A 146 1.29 10.51 -17.55
C LEU A 146 2.38 10.49 -18.63
N LYS A 147 3.57 9.95 -18.31
CA LYS A 147 4.66 9.77 -19.28
C LYS A 147 4.25 8.83 -20.42
N LEU A 148 3.67 7.68 -20.11
CA LEU A 148 3.24 6.69 -21.11
C LEU A 148 2.12 7.22 -22.01
N THR A 149 1.17 7.97 -21.43
CA THR A 149 0.07 8.59 -22.17
C THR A 149 0.46 9.89 -22.87
N ARG A 150 1.74 10.32 -22.76
CA ARG A 150 2.26 11.58 -23.32
C ARG A 150 1.42 12.80 -22.92
N ASN A 151 0.90 12.79 -21.69
CA ASN A 151 0.03 13.83 -21.15
C ASN A 151 -1.24 14.10 -21.99
N GLN A 152 -1.72 13.11 -22.77
CA GLN A 152 -2.93 13.27 -23.59
C GLN A 152 -4.23 13.26 -22.76
N LEU A 153 -4.15 12.78 -21.52
CA LEU A 153 -5.28 12.72 -20.61
C LEU A 153 -5.10 13.78 -19.50
N PRO A 154 -6.17 14.53 -19.16
CA PRO A 154 -6.24 15.31 -17.93
C PRO A 154 -5.89 14.46 -16.70
N ILE A 155 -5.24 15.06 -15.71
CA ILE A 155 -4.77 14.36 -14.50
C ILE A 155 -5.92 13.71 -13.73
N GLU A 156 -7.12 14.32 -13.75
CA GLU A 156 -8.32 13.80 -13.12
C GLU A 156 -8.78 12.48 -13.77
N ILE A 157 -8.60 12.35 -15.09
CA ILE A 157 -8.91 11.11 -15.82
C ILE A 157 -7.86 10.05 -15.50
N CYS A 158 -6.58 10.43 -15.45
CA CYS A 158 -5.49 9.53 -15.04
C CYS A 158 -5.74 8.95 -13.65
N ASN A 159 -6.12 9.78 -12.67
CA ASN A 159 -6.42 9.33 -11.32
C ASN A 159 -7.56 8.33 -11.29
N LYS A 160 -8.66 8.59 -12.01
CA LYS A 160 -9.78 7.64 -12.10
C LYS A 160 -9.40 6.31 -12.73
N ILE A 161 -8.54 6.31 -13.76
CA ILE A 161 -8.04 5.07 -14.36
C ILE A 161 -7.18 4.32 -13.34
N ILE A 162 -6.23 5.00 -12.71
CA ILE A 162 -5.33 4.42 -11.70
C ILE A 162 -6.10 3.85 -10.50
N GLU A 163 -7.19 4.50 -10.08
CA GLU A 163 -8.07 3.99 -9.02
C GLU A 163 -8.70 2.64 -9.35
N LEU A 164 -8.95 2.35 -10.63
CA LEU A 164 -9.57 1.09 -11.08
C LEU A 164 -8.59 -0.06 -11.25
N LEU A 165 -7.28 0.22 -11.29
CA LEU A 165 -6.25 -0.78 -11.54
C LEU A 165 -5.84 -1.52 -10.26
N ILE A 166 -5.54 -2.81 -10.39
CA ILE A 166 -4.97 -3.59 -9.28
C ILE A 166 -3.48 -3.28 -9.10
N ASN A 167 -2.90 -3.61 -7.94
CA ASN A 167 -1.49 -3.33 -7.66
C ASN A 167 -0.52 -3.92 -8.69
N GLU A 168 -0.86 -5.07 -9.29
CA GLU A 168 -0.07 -5.66 -10.38
C GLU A 168 -0.02 -4.75 -11.62
N ASP A 169 -1.17 -4.22 -12.04
CA ASP A 169 -1.26 -3.30 -13.18
C ASP A 169 -0.50 -2.00 -12.90
N LEU A 170 -0.64 -1.45 -11.69
CA LEU A 170 0.08 -0.26 -11.24
C LEU A 170 1.60 -0.47 -11.29
N TYR A 171 2.07 -1.62 -10.79
CA TYR A 171 3.48 -2.00 -10.88
C TYR A 171 3.96 -2.13 -12.32
N ASN A 172 3.18 -2.77 -13.19
CA ASN A 172 3.52 -2.96 -14.60
C ASN A 172 3.63 -1.62 -15.36
N ILE A 173 2.76 -0.65 -15.05
CA ILE A 173 2.85 0.72 -15.58
C ILE A 173 4.17 1.37 -15.14
N CYS A 174 4.51 1.27 -13.86
CA CYS A 174 5.76 1.79 -13.31
C CYS A 174 6.99 1.16 -13.98
N LEU A 175 6.95 -0.15 -14.27
CA LEU A 175 8.02 -0.82 -15.01
C LEU A 175 8.13 -0.29 -16.45
N ALA A 176 7.02 -0.22 -17.18
CA ALA A 176 7.00 0.18 -18.58
C ALA A 176 7.52 1.62 -18.80
N ALA A 177 7.28 2.53 -17.85
CA ALA A 177 7.75 3.90 -17.93
C ALA A 177 9.27 4.06 -17.67
N ASN A 178 9.93 3.03 -17.12
CA ASN A 178 11.35 3.01 -16.77
C ASN A 178 12.22 2.20 -17.75
N ILE A 179 11.64 1.79 -18.89
CA ILE A 179 12.35 1.23 -20.04
C ILE A 179 12.91 2.37 -20.91
#